data_AF-A0A533UV33-F1
#
_entry.id   AF-A0A533UV33-F1
#
_cell.length_a   1.000
_cell.length_b   1.000
_cell.length_c   1.000
_cell.angle_alpha   90.00
_cell.angle_beta   90.00
_cell.angle_gamma   90.00
#
_symmetry.space_group_name_H-M   'P 1'
#
loop_
_entity.id
_entity.type
_entity.pdbx_description
1 polymer ?
#
loop_
_entity_poly.entity_id
_entity_poly.type
_entity_poly.pdbx_seq_one_letter_code
_entity_poly.pdbx_strand_id
1 'polypeptide(L)'
;MGADVKGLVDIQKHLRDLASNADPNTFDKWANRVGTTAKEICNDPGCKRIKLIKDEYGKLKFQFADKEAVDCVIQAIKTHLNSMPRTQQVIFKRIYYRT
;
A
#
# COMPACT_ATOMS: atom_id res chain seq x y z
N MET A 1 5.59 -19.51 -25.21
CA MET A 1 5.05 -19.59 -23.83
C MET A 1 6.21 -19.34 -22.87
N GLY A 2 6.19 -18.26 -22.07
CA GLY A 2 7.26 -18.01 -21.07
C GLY A 2 7.56 -16.56 -20.69
N ALA A 3 6.90 -15.55 -21.28
CA ALA A 3 7.20 -14.14 -21.01
C ALA A 3 6.56 -13.58 -19.72
N ASP A 4 5.43 -14.13 -19.29
CA ASP A 4 4.60 -13.54 -18.22
C ASP A 4 5.11 -13.82 -16.78
N VAL A 5 5.76 -14.96 -16.56
CA VAL A 5 6.19 -15.39 -15.22
C VAL A 5 7.47 -14.66 -14.78
N LYS A 6 8.36 -14.36 -15.73
CA LYS A 6 9.63 -13.66 -15.46
C LYS A 6 9.39 -12.23 -14.98
N GLY A 7 8.45 -11.52 -15.61
CA GLY A 7 8.05 -10.17 -15.20
C GLY A 7 7.49 -10.11 -13.78
N LEU A 8 6.70 -11.11 -13.36
CA LEU A 8 6.16 -11.20 -12.00
C LEU A 8 7.24 -11.42 -10.93
N VAL A 9 8.22 -12.27 -11.22
CA VAL A 9 9.36 -12.53 -10.32
C VAL A 9 10.27 -11.31 -10.21
N ASP A 10 10.54 -10.64 -11.32
CA ASP A 10 11.34 -9.40 -11.34
C ASP A 10 10.64 -8.29 -10.55
N ILE A 11 9.32 -8.18 -10.63
CA ILE A 11 8.51 -7.23 -9.85
C ILE A 11 8.58 -7.55 -8.35
N GLN A 12 8.45 -8.82 -7.95
CA GLN A 12 8.58 -9.21 -6.54
C GLN A 12 9.98 -8.92 -6.00
N LYS A 13 11.02 -9.19 -6.78
CA LYS A 13 12.42 -8.91 -6.41
C LYS A 13 12.63 -7.41 -6.24
N HIS A 14 12.16 -6.60 -7.18
CA HIS A 14 12.29 -5.14 -7.09
C HIS A 14 11.50 -4.52 -5.93
N LEU A 15 10.31 -5.06 -5.61
CA LEU A 15 9.54 -4.63 -4.44
C LEU A 15 10.23 -5.03 -3.14
N ARG A 16 10.88 -6.20 -3.11
CA ARG A 16 11.72 -6.64 -2.00
C ARG A 16 12.90 -5.69 -1.81
N ASP A 17 13.63 -5.37 -2.86
CA ASP A 17 14.80 -4.47 -2.82
C ASP A 17 14.42 -3.02 -2.45
N LEU A 18 13.27 -2.52 -2.92
CA LEU A 18 12.78 -1.19 -2.54
C LEU A 18 12.30 -1.16 -1.08
N ALA A 19 11.69 -2.24 -0.59
CA ALA A 19 11.32 -2.38 0.80
C ALA A 19 12.55 -2.58 1.71
N SER A 20 13.65 -3.15 1.20
CA SER A 20 14.92 -3.26 1.93
C SER A 20 15.65 -1.92 2.04
N ASN A 21 15.41 -0.97 1.12
CA ASN A 21 16.00 0.38 1.12
C ASN A 21 15.11 1.44 1.80
N ALA A 22 13.84 1.13 2.04
CA ALA A 22 12.97 1.96 2.85
C ALA A 22 13.11 1.51 4.30
N ASP A 23 13.34 2.45 5.22
CA ASP A 23 13.23 2.17 6.64
C ASP A 23 11.85 1.53 6.92
N PRO A 24 11.79 0.26 7.41
CA PRO A 24 10.54 -0.48 7.55
C PRO A 24 9.56 0.24 8.48
N ASN A 25 10.07 0.92 9.51
CA ASN A 25 9.27 1.71 10.43
C ASN A 25 8.58 2.88 9.72
N THR A 26 9.26 3.49 8.74
CA THR A 26 8.72 4.59 7.95
C THR A 26 7.61 4.12 7.03
N PHE A 27 7.74 2.98 6.35
CA PHE A 27 6.65 2.42 5.55
C PHE A 27 5.44 2.10 6.42
N ASP A 28 5.64 1.41 7.53
CA ASP A 28 4.55 1.00 8.41
C ASP A 28 3.82 2.20 9.01
N LYS A 29 4.54 3.25 9.38
CA LYS A 29 3.97 4.50 9.86
C LYS A 29 3.07 5.15 8.81
N TRP A 30 3.49 5.19 7.55
CA TRP A 30 2.68 5.77 6.47
C TRP A 30 1.52 4.89 6.06
N ALA A 31 1.70 3.57 6.05
CA ALA A 31 0.61 2.62 5.82
C ALA A 31 -0.50 2.79 6.86
N ASN A 32 -0.14 2.90 8.14
CA ASN A 32 -1.10 3.17 9.21
C ASN A 32 -1.82 4.52 9.02
N ARG A 33 -1.10 5.60 8.72
CA ARG A 33 -1.71 6.93 8.45
C ARG A 33 -2.70 6.88 7.29
N VAL A 34 -2.29 6.30 6.17
CA VAL A 34 -3.15 6.11 4.99
C VAL A 34 -4.36 5.26 5.34
N GLY A 35 -4.18 4.16 6.08
CA GLY A 35 -5.25 3.29 6.52
C GLY A 35 -6.28 3.99 7.40
N THR A 36 -5.84 4.82 8.36
CA THR A 36 -6.73 5.60 9.21
C THR A 36 -7.55 6.59 8.38
N THR A 37 -6.90 7.41 7.54
CA THR A 37 -7.60 8.37 6.69
C THR A 37 -8.55 7.68 5.70
N ALA A 38 -8.19 6.52 5.16
CA ALA A 38 -9.06 5.78 4.26
C ALA A 38 -10.32 5.27 4.96
N LYS A 39 -10.23 4.82 6.21
CA LYS A 39 -11.38 4.40 7.01
C LYS A 39 -12.31 5.57 7.33
N GLU A 40 -11.74 6.76 7.59
CA GLU A 40 -12.50 8.00 7.77
C GLU A 40 -13.25 8.37 6.48
N ILE A 41 -12.58 8.32 5.32
CA ILE A 41 -13.18 8.59 3.99
C ILE A 41 -14.30 7.60 3.67
N CYS A 42 -14.07 6.30 3.92
CA CYS A 42 -15.04 5.24 3.63
C CYS A 42 -16.15 5.11 4.67
N ASN A 43 -16.14 5.94 5.73
CA ASN A 43 -17.02 5.82 6.89
C ASN A 43 -17.10 4.35 7.37
N ASP A 44 -15.94 3.72 7.58
CA ASP A 44 -15.79 2.32 8.01
C ASP A 44 -15.38 2.24 9.50
N PRO A 45 -16.26 2.62 10.45
CA PRO A 45 -15.94 2.59 11.88
C PRO A 45 -15.69 1.17 12.40
N GLY A 46 -16.15 0.15 11.68
CA GLY A 46 -15.96 -1.26 12.03
C GLY A 46 -14.67 -1.89 11.50
N CYS A 47 -13.86 -1.16 10.72
CA CYS A 47 -12.69 -1.72 10.02
C CYS A 47 -13.01 -3.00 9.23
N LYS A 48 -14.25 -3.11 8.72
CA LYS A 48 -14.72 -4.31 8.03
C LYS A 48 -14.28 -4.30 6.57
N ARG A 49 -14.14 -3.11 5.98
CA ARG A 49 -13.86 -2.90 4.56
C ARG A 49 -12.36 -2.75 4.30
N ILE A 50 -11.62 -2.08 5.20
CA ILE A 50 -10.18 -1.83 5.05
C ILE A 50 -9.40 -2.38 6.24
N LYS A 51 -8.55 -3.38 5.99
CA LYS A 51 -7.67 -4.00 7.01
C LYS A 51 -6.21 -3.82 6.64
N LEU A 52 -5.37 -3.55 7.64
CA LEU A 52 -3.92 -3.63 7.53
C LEU A 52 -3.46 -4.91 8.21
N ILE A 53 -2.87 -5.82 7.43
CA ILE A 53 -2.36 -7.11 7.90
C ILE A 53 -0.87 -7.21 7.63
N LYS A 54 -0.13 -7.94 8.46
CA LYS A 54 1.27 -8.29 8.18
C LYS A 54 1.32 -9.56 7.33
N ASP A 55 2.20 -9.61 6.35
CA ASP A 55 2.51 -10.84 5.64
C ASP A 55 3.50 -11.73 6.41
N GLU A 56 3.81 -12.89 5.84
CA GLU A 56 4.75 -13.88 6.39
C GLU A 56 6.17 -13.32 6.63
N TYR A 57 6.52 -12.20 5.99
CA TYR A 57 7.80 -11.50 6.15
C TYR A 57 7.69 -10.27 7.05
N GLY A 58 6.56 -10.10 7.76
CA GLY A 58 6.32 -9.01 8.68
C GLY A 58 5.95 -7.67 8.02
N LYS A 59 5.71 -7.64 6.70
CA LYS A 59 5.40 -6.41 5.96
C LYS A 59 3.92 -6.10 5.96
N LEU A 60 3.53 -4.84 6.19
CA LEU A 60 2.14 -4.42 6.13
C LEU A 60 1.57 -4.46 4.70
N LYS A 61 0.35 -4.98 4.57
CA LYS A 61 -0.47 -5.05 3.36
C LYS A 61 -1.89 -4.58 3.65
N PHE A 62 -2.50 -3.95 2.64
CA PHE A 62 -3.92 -3.61 2.68
C PHE A 62 -4.75 -4.79 2.18
N GLN A 63 -5.81 -5.11 2.90
CA GLN A 63 -6.85 -6.03 2.49
C GLN A 63 -8.17 -5.26 2.38
N PHE A 64 -8.86 -5.47 1.26
CA PHE A 64 -10.09 -4.77 0.89
C PHE A 64 -11.24 -5.76 0.78
N ALA A 65 -12.41 -5.38 1.29
CA ALA A 65 -13.63 -6.17 1.12
C ALA A 65 -14.31 -5.93 -0.24
N ASP A 66 -14.11 -4.74 -0.83
CA ASP A 66 -14.83 -4.28 -2.01
C ASP A 66 -14.06 -3.16 -2.75
N LYS A 67 -14.53 -2.78 -3.93
CA LYS A 67 -13.87 -1.80 -4.79
C LYS A 67 -13.93 -0.37 -4.25
N GLU A 68 -15.01 0.03 -3.59
CA GLU A 68 -15.10 1.37 -2.99
C GLU A 68 -14.04 1.56 -1.89
N ALA A 69 -13.74 0.50 -1.13
CA ALA A 69 -12.67 0.50 -0.14
C ALA A 69 -11.29 0.79 -0.77
N VAL A 70 -11.07 0.35 -2.01
CA VAL A 70 -9.86 0.66 -2.78
C VAL A 70 -9.82 2.15 -3.14
N ASP A 71 -10.93 2.72 -3.61
CA ASP A 71 -11.02 4.14 -3.96
C ASP A 71 -10.76 5.05 -2.74
N CYS A 72 -11.27 4.68 -1.57
CA CYS A 72 -10.98 5.38 -0.31
C CYS A 72 -9.49 5.36 0.04
N VAL A 73 -8.80 4.22 -0.14
CA VAL A 73 -7.34 4.16 0.08
C VAL A 73 -6.58 4.97 -0.95
N ILE A 74 -6.97 4.94 -2.23
CA ILE A 74 -6.39 5.79 -3.28
C ILE A 74 -6.51 7.27 -2.89
N GLN A 75 -7.69 7.72 -2.43
CA GLN A 75 -7.87 9.08 -1.96
C GLN A 75 -7.00 9.40 -0.75
N ALA A 76 -6.94 8.52 0.25
CA ALA A 76 -6.07 8.69 1.42
C ALA A 76 -4.58 8.78 1.03
N ILE A 77 -4.14 7.97 0.05
CA ILE A 77 -2.78 8.05 -0.50
C ILE A 77 -2.54 9.44 -1.10
N LYS A 78 -3.46 9.94 -1.95
CA LYS A 78 -3.34 11.27 -2.57
C LYS A 78 -3.22 12.38 -1.51
N THR A 79 -4.02 12.32 -0.45
CA THR A 79 -3.99 13.28 0.65
C THR A 79 -2.64 13.34 1.34
N HIS A 80 -2.00 12.18 1.57
CA HIS A 80 -0.72 12.11 2.28
C HIS A 80 0.50 12.16 1.37
N LEU A 81 0.32 12.04 0.05
CA LEU A 81 1.41 11.78 -0.89
C LEU A 81 2.52 12.82 -0.82
N ASN A 82 2.18 14.10 -0.82
CA ASN A 82 3.19 15.17 -0.79
C ASN A 82 3.90 15.28 0.58
N SER A 83 3.30 14.74 1.63
CA SER A 83 3.84 14.72 2.99
C SER A 83 4.75 13.51 3.26
N MET A 84 4.71 12.50 2.39
CA MET A 84 5.57 11.32 2.48
C MET A 84 7.01 11.66 2.05
N PRO A 85 8.04 11.02 2.64
CA PRO A 85 9.38 11.07 2.07
C PRO A 85 9.39 10.46 0.66
N ARG A 86 10.33 10.89 -0.19
CA ARG A 86 10.36 10.55 -1.63
C ARG A 86 10.26 9.04 -1.89
N THR A 87 10.94 8.21 -1.10
CA THR A 87 10.89 6.75 -1.24
C THR A 87 9.47 6.21 -1.05
N GLN A 88 8.76 6.66 -0.01
CA GLN A 88 7.38 6.28 0.25
C GLN A 88 6.44 6.84 -0.82
N GLN A 89 6.68 8.05 -1.34
CA GLN A 89 5.91 8.56 -2.47
C GLN A 89 5.98 7.63 -3.67
N VAL A 90 7.17 7.12 -4.02
CA VAL A 90 7.34 6.19 -5.13
C VAL A 90 6.63 4.86 -4.85
N ILE A 91 6.75 4.33 -3.63
CA ILE A 91 6.09 3.07 -3.24
C ILE A 91 4.57 3.21 -3.30
N PHE A 92 3.99 4.24 -2.69
CA PHE A 92 2.54 4.44 -2.66
C PHE A 92 1.96 4.90 -4.01
N LYS A 93 2.72 5.64 -4.84
CA LYS A 93 2.34 5.91 -6.24
C LYS A 93 2.18 4.62 -7.05
N ARG A 94 2.99 3.59 -6.80
CA ARG A 94 2.82 2.30 -7.49
C ARG A 94 1.54 1.58 -7.09
N ILE A 95 1.02 1.81 -5.89
CA ILE A 95 -0.31 1.30 -5.48
C ILE A 95 -1.40 2.04 -6.25
N TYR A 96 -1.27 3.37 -6.35
CA TYR A 96 -2.19 4.24 -7.08
C TYR A 96 -2.35 3.92 -8.57
N TYR A 97 -1.27 3.56 -9.28
CA TYR A 97 -1.31 3.35 -10.75
C TYR A 97 -1.61 1.91 -11.20
N ARG A 98 -1.85 0.98 -10.26
CA ARG A 98 -1.99 -0.47 -10.55
C ARG A 98 -3.40 -1.02 -10.30
N THR A 99 -4.30 -0.17 -9.82
CA THR A 99 -5.75 -0.38 -9.60
C THR A 99 -6.54 0.52 -10.53
#